data_AF-A0A2E7V2N9-F1
#
_entry.id   AF-A0A2E7V2N9-F1
#
_cell.length_a   1.000
_cell.length_b   1.000
_cell.length_c   1.000
_cell.angle_alpha   90.00
_cell.angle_beta   90.00
_cell.angle_gamma   90.00
#
_symmetry.space_group_name_H-M   'P 1'
#
loop_
_entity.id
_entity.type
_entity.pdbx_description
1 polymer ?
#
loop_
_entity_poly.entity_id
_entity_poly.type
_entity_poly.pdbx_seq_one_letter_code
_entity_poly.pdbx_strand_id
1 'polypeptide(L)' 'MAGPNEELKTAAAEVGLNKLQGRHWEELQAALNMKKKHTSGMPDNLTIWDEPAHVYRASDEA' A
#
# COMPACT_ATOMS: atom_id res chain seq x y z
N MET A 1 8.10 -21.41 0.62
CA MET A 1 7.71 -20.42 1.65
C MET A 1 8.71 -19.29 1.56
N ALA A 2 8.34 -18.15 0.97
CA ALA A 2 9.20 -16.96 0.95
C ALA A 2 9.12 -16.29 2.33
N GLY A 3 10.24 -15.80 2.85
CA GLY A 3 10.21 -15.03 4.10
C GLY A 3 9.53 -13.67 3.91
N PRO A 4 9.06 -13.01 4.98
CA PRO A 4 8.39 -11.69 4.90
C PRO A 4 9.25 -10.60 4.20
N ASN A 5 10.58 -10.76 4.21
CA ASN A 5 11.51 -9.87 3.51
C ASN A 5 11.55 -10.13 1.98
N GLU A 6 11.31 -11.35 1.53
CA GLU A 6 11.31 -11.70 0.10
C GLU A 6 10.01 -11.26 -0.59
N GLU A 7 8.88 -11.33 0.12
CA GLU A 7 7.61 -10.74 -0.36
C GLU A 7 7.73 -9.22 -0.53
N LEU A 8 8.38 -8.54 0.43
CA LEU A 8 8.63 -7.10 0.37
C LEU A 8 9.50 -6.71 -0.83
N LYS A 9 10.57 -7.48 -1.08
CA LYS A 9 11.45 -7.25 -2.24
C LYS A 9 10.73 -7.48 -3.55
N THR A 10 9.86 -8.48 -3.62
CA THR A 10 9.07 -8.78 -4.82
C THR A 10 8.11 -7.63 -5.13
N ALA A 11 7.33 -7.18 -4.14
CA ALA A 11 6.41 -6.05 -4.30
C ALA A 11 7.14 -4.74 -4.66
N ALA A 12 8.33 -4.51 -4.08
CA ALA A 12 9.16 -3.36 -4.43
C ALA A 12 9.63 -3.41 -5.90
N ALA A 13 9.98 -4.59 -6.42
CA ALA A 13 10.37 -4.76 -7.81
C ALA A 13 9.21 -4.50 -8.78
N GLU A 14 7.98 -4.93 -8.44
CA GLU A 14 6.77 -4.70 -9.25
C GLU A 14 6.46 -3.21 -9.46
N VAL A 15 6.76 -2.37 -8.47
CA VAL A 15 6.61 -0.91 -8.57
C VAL A 15 7.89 -0.19 -9.07
N GLY A 16 8.91 -0.95 -9.48
CA GLY A 16 10.14 -0.43 -10.08
C GLY A 16 11.21 0.06 -9.09
N LEU A 17 11.09 -0.25 -7.80
CA LEU A 17 12.08 0.10 -6.77
C LEU A 17 13.28 -0.88 -6.79
N ASN A 18 14.04 -0.83 -7.89
CA ASN A 18 15.12 -1.78 -8.17
C ASN A 18 16.50 -1.39 -7.59
N LYS A 19 16.62 -0.19 -6.98
CA LYS A 19 17.90 0.37 -6.50
C LYS A 19 17.98 0.51 -4.97
N LEU A 20 17.14 -0.21 -4.23
CA LEU A 20 17.11 -0.15 -2.77
C LEU A 20 18.36 -0.83 -2.17
N GLN A 21 19.00 -0.14 -1.21
CA GLN A 21 20.19 -0.60 -0.49
C GLN A 21 19.77 -1.13 0.90
N GLY A 22 20.67 -1.81 1.62
CA GLY A 22 20.37 -2.46 2.91
C GLY A 22 19.55 -1.59 3.89
N ARG A 23 19.98 -0.35 4.11
CA ARG A 23 19.28 0.61 4.98
C ARG A 23 17.87 0.98 4.50
N HIS A 24 17.66 1.08 3.19
CA HIS A 24 16.35 1.38 2.61
C HIS A 24 15.35 0.25 2.88
N TRP A 25 15.81 -1.01 2.94
CA TRP A 25 14.96 -2.14 3.28
C TRP A 25 14.49 -2.10 4.74
N GLU A 26 15.36 -1.69 5.66
CA GLU A 26 14.98 -1.51 7.07
C GLU A 26 13.94 -0.40 7.24
N GLU A 27 14.14 0.74 6.57
CA GLU A 27 13.20 1.86 6.59
C GLU A 27 11.86 1.48 5.98
N LEU A 28 11.87 0.73 4.87
CA LEU A 28 10.65 0.29 4.18
C LEU A 28 9.89 -0.78 4.99
N GLN A 29 10.61 -1.67 5.68
CA GLN A 29 10.02 -2.62 6.63
C GLN A 29 9.39 -1.89 7.83
N ALA A 30 10.05 -0.87 8.38
CA ALA A 30 9.51 -0.06 9.46
C ALA A 30 8.24 0.69 9.03
N ALA A 31 8.25 1.29 7.84
CA ALA A 31 7.08 1.95 7.27
C ALA A 31 5.91 0.97 7.05
N LEU A 32 6.19 -0.26 6.59
CA LEU A 32 5.17 -1.29 6.42
C LEU A 32 4.57 -1.74 7.76
N ASN A 33 5.40 -1.87 8.80
CA ASN A 33 4.93 -2.17 10.15
C ASN A 33 4.05 -1.05 10.72
N MET A 34 4.42 0.23 10.49
CA MET A 34 3.58 1.37 10.87
C MET A 34 2.26 1.37 10.09
N LYS A 35 2.28 1.15 8.77
CA LYS A 35 1.05 1.04 7.97
C LYS A 35 0.13 -0.02 8.54
N LYS A 36 0.62 -1.24 8.76
CA LYS A 36 -0.17 -2.34 9.34
C LYS A 36 -0.79 -1.95 10.69
N LYS A 37 -0.03 -1.29 11.56
CA LYS A 37 -0.54 -0.79 12.84
C LYS A 37 -1.68 0.22 12.65
N HIS A 38 -1.56 1.14 11.70
CA HIS A 38 -2.57 2.16 11.43
C HIS A 38 -3.81 1.60 10.70
N THR A 39 -3.65 0.59 9.86
CA THR A 39 -4.75 0.01 9.07
C THR A 39 -5.42 -1.19 9.75
N SER A 40 -4.89 -1.70 10.86
CA SER A 40 -5.42 -2.89 11.56
C SER A 40 -6.87 -2.77 12.03
N GLY A 41 -7.41 -1.55 12.14
CA GLY A 41 -8.82 -1.30 12.50
C GLY A 41 -9.68 -0.86 11.31
N MET A 42 -9.12 -0.83 10.11
CA MET A 42 -9.85 -0.45 8.91
C MET A 42 -10.69 -1.65 8.45
N PRO A 43 -11.99 -1.47 8.18
CA PRO A 43 -12.84 -2.56 7.72
C PRO A 43 -12.36 -3.10 6.37
N ASP A 44 -12.05 -4.39 6.31
CA ASP A 44 -11.72 -5.09 5.06
C ASP A 44 -12.97 -5.37 4.19
N ASN A 45 -14.17 -5.15 4.73
CA ASN A 45 -15.45 -5.51 4.13
C ASN A 45 -16.21 -4.32 3.52
N LEU A 46 -15.49 -3.32 3.00
CA LEU A 46 -16.10 -2.25 2.21
C LEU A 46 -16.79 -2.85 0.98
N THR A 47 -18.05 -2.49 0.80
CA THR A 47 -18.90 -2.95 -0.31
C THR A 47 -18.86 -1.95 -1.46
N ILE A 48 -19.37 -2.35 -2.63
CA ILE A 48 -19.52 -1.45 -3.78
C ILE A 48 -20.45 -0.25 -3.51
N TRP A 49 -21.23 -0.30 -2.42
CA TRP A 49 -22.12 0.78 -1.99
C TRP A 49 -21.43 1.78 -1.06
N ASP A 50 -20.26 1.42 -0.52
CA ASP A 50 -19.41 2.32 0.25
C ASP A 50 -18.60 3.17 -0.73
N GLU A 51 -19.23 4.24 -1.22
CA GLU A 51 -18.64 5.12 -2.23
C GLU A 51 -17.31 5.75 -1.75
N PRO A 52 -16.31 5.92 -2.63
CA PRO A 52 -15.08 6.60 -2.28
C PRO A 52 -15.36 8.06 -1.92
N ALA A 53 -14.59 8.61 -0.98
CA ALA A 53 -14.78 9.99 -0.49
C ALA A 53 -14.76 11.05 -1.60
N HIS A 54 -14.08 10.77 -2.71
CA HIS A 54 -14.09 11.59 -3.91
C HIS A 54 -14.50 10.75 -5.11
N VAL A 55 -15.71 11.01 -5.62
CA VAL A 55 -16.21 10.44 -6.88
C VAL A 55 -16.05 11.50 -7.96
N TYR A 56 -15.27 11.19 -9.00
CA TYR A 56 -15.20 12.05 -10.18
C TYR A 56 -16.60 12.15 -10.82
N ARG A 57 -17.09 13.37 -10.99
CA ARG A 57 -18.34 13.66 -11.71
C ARG A 57 -18.00 14.41 -12.98
N ALA A 58 -18.38 13.83 -14.12
CA ALA A 58 -18.10 14.38 -15.44
C ALA A 58 -18.96 15.62 -15.80
N SER A 59 -19.65 16.23 -14.84
CA SER A 59 -20.56 17.36 -15.10
C SER A 59 -20.35 18.46 -14.07
N ASP A 60 -19.38 19.31 -14.37
CA ASP A 60 -19.31 20.74 -14.03
C ASP A 60 -18.41 21.44 -15.07
N GLU A 61 -18.62 21.11 -16.36
CA GLU A 61 -18.26 21.98 -17.49
C GLU A 61 -19.56 22.26 -18.24
N ALA A 62 -20.23 23.34 -17.87
CA ALA A 62 -21.31 23.98 -18.62
C ALA A 62 -21.10 25.50 -18.58
#